data_AF-A0A0C5VCS1-F1
#
_entry.id   AF-A0A0C5VCS1-F1
#
_cell.length_a   1.000
_cell.length_b   1.000
_cell.length_c   1.000
_cell.angle_alpha   90.00
_cell.angle_beta   90.00
_cell.angle_gamma   90.00
#
_symmetry.space_group_name_H-M   'P 1'
#
loop_
_entity.id
_entity.type
_entity.pdbx_description
1 polymer ?
#
loop_
_entity_poly.entity_id
_entity_poly.type
_entity_poly.pdbx_seq_one_letter_code
_entity_poly.pdbx_strand_id
1 'polypeptide(L)'
;MLRCCDGSLYTGITTNLDRRLKEHNGDLSGGARFTRARRPVEVVYQERQPDRSQASRRERVIKKMERRQKLALIYSFPQQSTLESDYE
;
A
#
# COMPACT_ATOMS: atom_id res chain seq x y z
N MET A 1 -0.49 0.16 2.57
CA MET A 1 0.07 -1.16 2.26
C MET A 1 -0.06 -1.36 0.77
N LEU A 2 0.99 -1.87 0.14
CA LEU A 2 1.00 -2.19 -1.28
C LEU A 2 1.03 -3.71 -1.47
N ARG A 3 0.28 -4.21 -2.45
CA ARG A 3 0.41 -5.57 -2.96
C ARG A 3 1.28 -5.54 -4.20
N CYS A 4 2.28 -6.40 -4.24
CA CYS A 4 3.14 -6.56 -5.40
C CYS A 4 2.57 -7.64 -6.35
N CYS A 5 3.06 -7.69 -7.59
CA CYS A 5 2.62 -8.68 -8.59
C CYS A 5 2.82 -10.14 -8.15
N ASP A 6 3.78 -10.42 -7.27
CA ASP A 6 4.05 -11.74 -6.69
C ASP A 6 3.16 -12.07 -5.46
N GLY A 7 2.20 -11.20 -5.12
CA GLY A 7 1.33 -11.36 -3.95
C GLY A 7 2.00 -11.05 -2.60
N SER A 8 3.25 -10.58 -2.61
CA SER A 8 3.92 -10.07 -1.41
C SER A 8 3.35 -8.70 -1.01
N LEU A 9 3.49 -8.37 0.28
CA LEU A 9 2.93 -7.15 0.86
C LEU A 9 4.05 -6.23 1.33
N TYR A 10 4.04 -4.99 0.87
CA TYR A 10 4.93 -3.91 1.33
C TYR A 10 4.17 -2.94 2.23
N THR A 11 4.79 -2.53 3.34
CA THR A 11 4.21 -1.57 4.29
C THR A 11 5.14 -0.38 4.45
N GLY A 12 4.58 0.82 4.28
CA GLY A 12 5.26 2.11 4.37
C GLY A 12 4.30 3.20 4.84
N ILE A 13 4.86 4.35 5.23
CA ILE A 13 4.11 5.60 5.49
C ILE A 13 4.41 6.62 4.38
N THR A 14 3.45 7.50 4.11
CA THR A 14 3.62 8.61 3.18
C THR A 14 2.63 9.72 3.51
N THR A 15 2.98 10.97 3.18
CA THR A 15 2.07 12.11 3.21
C THR A 15 1.36 12.33 1.88
N ASN A 16 1.86 11.74 0.79
CA ASN A 16 1.28 11.80 -0.54
C ASN A 16 1.26 10.38 -1.13
N LEU A 17 0.08 9.80 -1.26
CA LEU A 17 -0.09 8.42 -1.70
C LEU A 17 0.17 8.26 -3.20
N ASP A 18 -0.36 9.15 -4.03
CA ASP A 18 -0.24 9.07 -5.49
C ASP A 18 1.21 9.18 -5.93
N ARG A 19 1.95 10.15 -5.37
CA ARG A 19 3.40 10.27 -5.60
C ARG A 19 4.09 8.98 -5.19
N ARG A 20 3.79 8.45 -4.00
CA ARG A 20 4.44 7.25 -3.48
C ARG A 20 4.15 6.01 -4.32
N LEU A 21 2.94 5.88 -4.85
CA LEU A 21 2.56 4.80 -5.75
C LEU A 21 3.36 4.86 -7.05
N LYS A 22 3.45 6.04 -7.69
CA LYS A 22 4.27 6.29 -8.88
C LYS A 22 5.76 5.99 -8.63
N GLU A 23 6.30 6.40 -7.48
CA GLU A 23 7.68 6.07 -7.08
C GLU A 23 7.91 4.55 -7.01
N HIS A 24 6.99 3.81 -6.41
CA HIS A 24 7.12 2.36 -6.25
C HIS A 24 6.92 1.60 -7.58
N ASN A 25 6.04 2.08 -8.46
CA ASN A 25 5.85 1.57 -9.82
C ASN A 25 6.95 1.98 -10.80
N GLY A 26 7.77 2.97 -10.44
CA GLY A 26 8.92 3.37 -11.25
C GLY A 26 8.64 4.48 -12.25
N ASP A 27 7.46 5.08 -12.20
CA ASP A 27 7.12 6.29 -12.96
C ASP A 27 7.87 7.51 -12.41
N LEU A 28 8.24 7.46 -11.12
CA LEU A 28 9.08 8.44 -10.44
C LEU A 28 10.26 7.76 -9.71
N SER A 29 11.34 8.50 -9.47
CA SER A 29 12.47 8.05 -8.66
C SER A 29 12.13 8.07 -7.16
N GLY A 30 12.76 7.20 -6.35
CA GLY A 30 12.56 7.16 -4.89
C GLY A 30 11.75 5.97 -4.34
N GLY A 31 11.34 5.03 -5.21
CA GLY A 31 10.72 3.77 -4.80
C GLY A 31 11.67 2.85 -4.00
N ALA A 32 11.11 2.05 -3.09
CA ALA A 32 11.92 1.11 -2.32
C ALA A 32 12.54 0.01 -3.19
N ARG A 33 13.78 -0.41 -2.87
CA ARG A 33 14.47 -1.53 -3.54
C ARG A 33 13.62 -2.81 -3.58
N PHE A 34 12.86 -3.06 -2.51
CA PHE A 34 11.99 -4.23 -2.40
C PHE A 34 10.92 -4.27 -3.49
N THR A 35 10.23 -3.15 -3.75
CA THR A 35 9.15 -3.09 -4.73
C THR A 35 9.69 -2.98 -6.15
N ARG A 36 10.90 -2.44 -6.36
CA ARG A 36 11.48 -2.24 -7.70
C ARG A 36 11.50 -3.52 -8.55
N ALA A 37 11.76 -4.66 -7.94
CA ALA A 37 11.80 -5.97 -8.61
C ALA A 37 10.43 -6.71 -8.63
N ARG A 38 9.36 -6.09 -8.10
CA ARG A 38 8.05 -6.73 -7.88
C ARG A 38 6.89 -5.83 -8.34
N ARG A 39 7.12 -5.11 -9.43
CA ARG A 39 6.15 -4.23 -10.07
C ARG A 39 5.23 -5.04 -11.02
N PRO A 40 4.01 -4.57 -11.31
CA PRO A 40 3.36 -3.41 -10.70
C PRO A 40 2.99 -3.66 -9.23
N VAL A 41 2.77 -2.57 -8.50
CA VAL A 41 2.24 -2.58 -7.14
C VAL A 41 0.96 -1.77 -7.06
N GLU A 42 0.05 -2.21 -6.20
CA GLU A 42 -1.28 -1.63 -6.02
C GLU A 42 -1.55 -1.31 -4.56
N VAL A 43 -2.32 -0.25 -4.30
CA VAL A 43 -2.75 0.08 -2.94
C VAL A 43 -3.87 -0.87 -2.52
N VAL A 44 -3.63 -1.66 -1.49
CA VAL A 44 -4.62 -2.60 -0.95
C VAL A 44 -5.12 -2.24 0.44
N TYR A 45 -4.48 -1.26 1.09
CA TYR A 45 -4.89 -0.73 2.39
C TYR A 45 -4.27 0.64 2.61
N GLN A 46 -5.03 1.58 3.17
CA GLN A 46 -4.49 2.86 3.63
C GLN A 46 -5.18 3.27 4.94
N GLU A 47 -4.46 4.01 5.78
CA GLU A 47 -4.98 4.47 7.07
C GLU A 47 -4.35 5.83 7.37
N ARG A 48 -5.17 6.84 7.63
CA ARG A 48 -4.69 8.17 8.02
C ARG A 48 -4.31 8.15 9.50
N GLN A 49 -3.22 8.83 9.82
CA GLN A 49 -2.70 8.98 11.17
C GLN A 49 -2.44 10.47 11.42
N PRO A 50 -2.61 10.96 12.67
CA PRO A 50 -2.58 12.39 12.97
C PRO A 50 -1.21 13.02 12.72
N ASP A 51 -0.14 12.25 12.90
CA ASP A 51 1.23 12.71 12.73
C ASP A 51 2.18 11.58 12.32
N ARG A 52 3.43 11.96 12.02
CA ARG A 52 4.50 11.03 11.61
C ARG A 52 4.86 10.02 12.71
N SER A 53 4.78 10.39 13.99
CA SER A 53 5.11 9.52 15.12
C SER A 53 4.09 8.39 15.22
N GLN A 54 2.80 8.73 15.20
CA GLN A 54 1.69 7.78 15.21
C GLN A 54 1.69 6.90 13.95
N ALA A 55 1.95 7.48 12.77
CA ALA A 55 2.11 6.72 11.54
C ALA A 55 3.26 5.70 11.64
N SER A 56 4.42 6.09 12.17
CA SER A 56 5.58 5.21 12.33
C SER A 56 5.33 4.10 13.36
N ARG A 57 4.63 4.41 14.46
CA ARG A 57 4.20 3.42 15.46
C ARG A 57 3.26 2.40 14.83
N ARG A 58 2.25 2.87 14.09
CA ARG A 58 1.29 2.01 13.38
C ARG A 58 1.97 1.14 12.32
N GLU A 59 2.88 1.70 11.54
CA GLU A 59 3.68 0.97 10.55
C GLU A 59 4.47 -0.17 11.18
N ARG A 60 5.10 0.07 12.34
CA ARG A 60 5.84 -0.97 13.09
C ARG A 60 4.92 -2.10 13.55
N VAL A 61 3.71 -1.78 14.02
CA VAL A 61 2.71 -2.78 14.40
C VAL A 61 2.32 -3.62 13.18
N ILE A 62 1.98 -2.99 12.05
CA ILE A 62 1.62 -3.70 10.82
C ILE A 62 2.78 -4.57 10.31
N LYS A 63 4.02 -4.09 10.38
CA LYS A 63 5.20 -4.88 9.96
C LYS A 63 5.31 -6.19 10.76
N LYS A 64 5.04 -6.14 12.07
CA LYS A 64 5.04 -7.30 12.98
C LYS A 64 3.83 -8.23 12.84
N MET A 65 2.75 -7.79 12.20
CA MET A 65 1.57 -8.63 11.98
C MET A 65 1.86 -9.82 11.07
N GLU A 66 1.23 -10.94 11.38
CA GLU A 66 1.21 -12.12 10.53
C GLU A 66 0.45 -11.84 9.23
N ARG A 67 0.68 -12.67 8.20
CA ARG A 67 0.00 -12.52 6.91
C ARG A 67 -1.53 -12.50 7.05
N ARG A 68 -2.10 -13.38 7.88
CA ARG A 68 -3.56 -13.43 8.12
C ARG A 68 -4.13 -12.12 8.67
N GLN A 69 -3.40 -11.47 9.58
CA GLN A 69 -3.82 -10.21 10.19
C GLN A 69 -3.74 -9.06 9.18
N LYS A 70 -2.70 -9.05 8.34
CA LYS A 70 -2.58 -8.08 7.23
C LYS A 70 -3.71 -8.23 6.22
N LEU A 71 -4.07 -9.47 5.88
CA LEU A 71 -5.19 -9.76 4.99
C LEU A 71 -6.52 -9.32 5.62
N ALA A 72 -6.73 -9.57 6.91
CA ALA A 72 -7.93 -9.10 7.61
C ALA A 72 -8.07 -7.56 7.53
N LEU A 73 -6.97 -6.80 7.70
CA LEU A 73 -6.99 -5.35 7.49
C LEU A 73 -7.42 -4.96 6.08
N ILE A 74 -6.88 -5.64 5.07
CA ILE A 74 -7.23 -5.40 3.66
C ILE A 74 -8.71 -5.67 3.42
N TYR A 75 -9.26 -6.77 3.94
CA TYR A 75 -10.67 -7.13 3.75
C TYR A 75 -11.62 -6.22 4.54
N SER A 76 -11.19 -5.69 5.69
CA SER A 76 -11.97 -4.72 6.45
C SER A 76 -11.97 -3.31 5.85
N PHE A 77 -11.06 -3.04 4.89
CA PHE A 77 -10.96 -1.75 4.24
C PHE A 77 -11.83 -1.75 2.99
N PRO A 78 -12.84 -0.88 2.89
CA PRO A 78 -13.68 -0.82 1.70
C PRO A 78 -12.80 -0.49 0.50
N GLN A 79 -12.73 -1.42 -0.46
CA GLN A 79 -12.09 -1.12 -1.74
C GLN A 79 -12.93 -0.04 -2.42
N GLN A 80 -12.28 1.05 -2.82
CA GLN A 80 -12.92 1.98 -3.74
C GLN A 80 -13.24 1.20 -5.00
N SER A 81 -14.51 0.90 -5.22
CA SER A 81 -14.98 0.19 -6.40
C SER A 81 -14.56 0.97 -7.63
N THR A 82 -13.62 0.43 -8.40
CA THR A 82 -13.46 0.84 -9.79
C THR A 82 -14.68 0.27 -10.51
N LEU A 83 -15.75 1.05 -10.57
CA LEU A 83 -16.80 0.82 -11.56
C LEU A 83 -16.19 1.21 -12.89
N GLU A 84 -15.65 0.23 -13.61
CA GLU A 84 -15.54 0.32 -15.07
C GLU A 84 -16.97 0.44 -15.60
N SER A 85 -17.31 1.63 -16.10
CA SER A 85 -18.53 1.83 -16.87
C SER A 85 -18.29 1.28 -18.28
N ASP A 86 -18.57 0.00 -18.45
CA ASP A 86 -18.90 -0.57 -19.76
C ASP A 86 -20.31 -0.10 -20.15
N TYR A 87 -20.43 1.19 -20.54
CA TYR A 87 -21.56 1.64 -21.34
C TYR A 87 -21.09 1.75 -22.79
N GLU A 88 -21.75 0.94 -23.64
CA GLU A 88 -21.66 0.84 -25.10
C GLU A 88 -21.61 2.19 -25.84
#